data_AF-A0A812C6B7-F1
#
_entry.id   AF-A0A812C6B7-F1
#
_cell.length_a   1.000
_cell.length_b   1.000
_cell.length_c   1.000
_cell.angle_alpha   90.00
_cell.angle_beta   90.00
_cell.angle_gamma   90.00
#
_symmetry.space_group_name_H-M   'P 1'
#
loop_
_entity.id
_entity.type
_entity.pdbx_description
1 polymer ?
#
loop_
_entity_poly.entity_id
_entity_poly.type
_entity_poly.pdbx_seq_one_letter_code
_entity_poly.pdbx_strand_id
1 'polypeptide(L)'
;MMVSDMIAELSLSLFLLFTALSLSLFSYSSLLSLSLFSDSSLLSLSLFPDSSLLSLFFLTLHCSLSFFLLLTALSFFLLFTAVSLFLSFLTLHCCLFLSLFPYSSLLSLSFSLSLLFTAVSLFLSFLTLHCSLLEAILQNSSSLIKAMNG
;
A
#
# COMPACT_ATOMS: atom_id res chain seq x y z
N MET A 1 18.03 18.88 -25.11
CA MET A 1 18.32 17.54 -24.56
C MET A 1 18.38 17.53 -23.03
N MET A 2 19.04 18.47 -22.34
CA MET A 2 19.17 18.41 -20.86
C MET A 2 17.89 18.51 -20.02
N VAL A 3 16.84 19.21 -20.46
CA VAL A 3 15.67 19.48 -19.60
C VAL A 3 14.69 18.30 -19.54
N SER A 4 14.48 17.59 -20.66
CA SER A 4 13.58 16.43 -20.71
C SER A 4 14.10 15.26 -19.88
N ASP A 5 15.40 15.01 -19.95
CA ASP A 5 16.05 13.90 -19.24
C ASP A 5 16.05 14.15 -17.73
N MET A 6 16.29 15.39 -17.31
CA MET A 6 16.21 15.81 -15.91
C MET A 6 14.80 15.65 -15.32
N ILE A 7 13.76 15.99 -16.09
CA ILE A 7 12.36 15.81 -15.66
C ILE A 7 12.04 14.32 -15.52
N ALA A 8 12.51 13.48 -16.45
CA ALA A 8 12.30 12.04 -16.40
C ALA A 8 12.97 11.40 -15.17
N GLU A 9 14.23 11.73 -14.89
CA GLU A 9 14.96 11.23 -13.71
C GLU A 9 14.33 11.70 -12.39
N LEU A 10 13.92 12.98 -12.33
CA LEU A 10 13.22 13.50 -11.15
C LEU A 10 11.89 12.76 -10.94
N SER A 11 11.09 12.56 -11.99
CA SER A 11 9.81 11.86 -11.89
C SER A 11 9.97 10.41 -11.43
N LEU A 12 11.01 9.74 -11.90
CA LEU A 12 11.32 8.35 -11.55
C LEU A 12 11.79 8.23 -10.09
N SER A 13 12.69 9.10 -9.66
CA SER A 13 13.19 9.11 -8.28
C SER A 13 12.06 9.40 -7.28
N LEU A 14 11.17 10.35 -7.61
CA LEU A 14 10.01 10.67 -6.79
C LEU A 14 9.01 9.51 -6.72
N PHE A 15 8.76 8.86 -7.86
CA PHE A 15 7.90 7.68 -7.94
C PHE A 15 8.46 6.52 -7.09
N LEU A 16 9.75 6.22 -7.22
CA LEU A 16 10.41 5.16 -6.45
C LEU A 16 10.42 5.46 -4.94
N LEU A 17 10.65 6.71 -4.55
CA LEU A 17 10.62 7.13 -3.15
C LEU A 17 9.24 6.92 -2.54
N PHE A 18 8.18 7.43 -3.18
CA PHE A 18 6.81 7.25 -2.66
C PHE A 18 6.42 5.78 -2.66
N THR A 19 6.81 5.02 -3.67
CA THR A 19 6.55 3.59 -3.75
C THR A 19 7.20 2.84 -2.59
N ALA A 20 8.50 3.07 -2.35
CA ALA A 20 9.23 2.47 -1.25
C ALA A 20 8.61 2.84 0.11
N LEU A 21 8.21 4.11 0.28
CA LEU A 21 7.58 4.57 1.50
C LEU A 21 6.21 3.91 1.70
N SER A 22 5.37 3.81 0.67
CA SER A 22 4.08 3.11 0.73
C SER A 22 4.23 1.63 1.11
N LEU A 23 5.21 0.93 0.52
CA LEU A 23 5.53 -0.46 0.82
C LEU A 23 6.04 -0.63 2.26
N SER A 24 6.94 0.23 2.72
CA SER A 24 7.45 0.18 4.08
C SER A 24 6.33 0.36 5.10
N LEU A 25 5.44 1.33 4.86
CA LEU A 25 4.35 1.69 5.76
C LEU A 25 3.30 0.57 5.81
N PHE A 26 3.01 -0.05 4.66
CA PHE A 26 2.17 -1.23 4.56
C PHE A 26 2.78 -2.47 5.26
N SER A 27 4.08 -2.71 5.07
CA SER A 27 4.77 -3.84 5.69
C SER A 27 4.82 -3.71 7.21
N TYR A 28 5.04 -2.48 7.71
CA TYR A 28 5.02 -2.20 9.13
C TYR A 28 3.60 -2.35 9.70
N SER A 29 2.58 -1.82 9.02
CA SER A 29 1.20 -1.92 9.50
C SER A 29 0.72 -3.36 9.55
N SER A 30 1.03 -4.17 8.53
CA SER A 30 0.67 -5.59 8.49
C SER A 30 1.35 -6.39 9.60
N LEU A 31 2.66 -6.24 9.81
CA LEU A 31 3.36 -6.92 10.92
C LEU A 31 2.85 -6.50 12.29
N LEU A 32 2.58 -5.20 12.48
CA LEU A 32 2.08 -4.67 13.75
C LEU A 32 0.64 -5.16 14.02
N SER A 33 -0.20 -5.23 12.99
CA SER A 33 -1.56 -5.79 13.11
C SER A 33 -1.56 -7.28 13.42
N LEU A 34 -0.68 -8.06 12.77
CA LEU A 34 -0.56 -9.49 13.01
C LEU A 34 -0.04 -9.78 14.42
N SER A 35 1.02 -9.09 14.85
CA SER A 35 1.59 -9.25 16.20
C SER A 35 0.58 -8.93 17.30
N LEU A 36 -0.08 -7.77 17.22
CA LEU A 36 -1.14 -7.41 18.17
C LEU A 36 -2.28 -8.43 18.18
N PHE A 37 -2.66 -8.98 17.03
CA PHE A 37 -3.70 -10.01 16.95
C PHE A 37 -3.25 -11.34 17.59
N SER A 38 -2.01 -11.78 17.33
CA SER A 38 -1.47 -13.00 17.96
C SER A 38 -1.30 -12.85 19.48
N ASP A 39 -0.85 -11.69 19.96
CA ASP A 39 -0.65 -11.46 21.40
C ASP A 39 -2.00 -11.39 22.12
N SER A 40 -2.98 -10.70 21.52
CA SER A 40 -4.31 -10.56 22.09
C SER A 40 -5.07 -11.90 22.07
N SER A 41 -4.95 -12.71 21.02
CA SER A 41 -5.54 -14.07 20.99
C SER A 41 -4.93 -15.02 22.03
N LEU A 42 -3.60 -15.01 22.22
CA LEU A 42 -2.95 -15.78 23.29
C LEU A 42 -3.38 -15.34 24.69
N LEU A 43 -3.48 -14.04 24.93
CA LEU A 43 -3.95 -13.49 26.21
C LEU A 43 -5.40 -13.87 26.49
N SER A 44 -6.27 -13.81 25.48
CA SER A 44 -7.69 -14.17 25.61
C SER A 44 -7.92 -15.64 25.98
N LEU A 45 -7.11 -16.57 25.47
CA LEU A 45 -7.17 -17.99 25.80
C LEU A 45 -6.69 -18.30 27.24
N SER A 46 -5.84 -17.43 27.81
CA SER A 46 -5.21 -17.68 29.11
C SER A 46 -5.97 -17.11 30.32
N LEU A 47 -6.91 -16.18 30.13
CA LEU A 47 -7.46 -15.32 31.19
C LEU A 47 -9.00 -15.34 31.28
N PHE A 48 -9.61 -16.53 31.19
CA PHE A 48 -11.07 -16.70 31.02
C PHE A 48 -12.02 -16.53 32.25
N PRO A 49 -11.78 -15.77 33.35
CA PRO A 49 -12.86 -15.55 34.32
C PRO A 49 -13.48 -14.13 34.36
N ASP A 50 -12.82 -13.06 33.88
CA ASP A 50 -13.25 -11.68 34.23
C ASP A 50 -13.80 -10.86 33.05
N SER A 51 -15.06 -10.43 33.17
CA SER A 51 -15.80 -9.63 32.17
C SER A 51 -15.19 -8.25 31.87
N SER A 52 -14.38 -7.71 32.79
CA SER A 52 -13.68 -6.43 32.64
C SER A 52 -12.46 -6.53 31.70
N LEU A 53 -11.82 -7.69 31.61
CA LEU A 53 -10.70 -7.90 30.69
C LEU A 53 -11.19 -8.11 29.24
N LEU A 54 -12.39 -8.66 29.09
CA LEU A 54 -13.02 -8.89 27.79
C LEU A 54 -13.36 -7.56 27.09
N SER A 55 -13.82 -6.54 27.83
CA SER A 55 -14.07 -5.21 27.28
C SER A 55 -12.77 -4.49 26.86
N LEU A 56 -11.71 -4.65 27.65
CA LEU A 56 -10.39 -4.09 27.38
C LEU A 56 -9.77 -4.73 26.13
N PHE A 57 -9.93 -6.05 25.98
CA PHE A 57 -9.55 -6.80 24.79
C PHE A 57 -10.24 -6.29 23.52
N PHE A 58 -11.57 -6.12 23.55
CA PHE A 58 -12.33 -5.55 22.42
C PHE A 58 -11.90 -4.13 22.08
N LEU A 59 -11.61 -3.31 23.09
CA LEU A 59 -11.11 -1.94 22.89
C LEU A 59 -9.73 -1.97 22.19
N THR A 60 -8.81 -2.82 22.63
CA THR A 60 -7.48 -2.96 22.01
C THR A 60 -7.57 -3.47 20.58
N LEU A 61 -8.41 -4.46 20.30
CA LEU A 61 -8.63 -4.96 18.93
C LEU A 61 -9.25 -3.89 18.03
N HIS A 62 -10.23 -3.15 18.54
CA HIS A 62 -10.85 -2.07 17.77
C HIS A 62 -9.84 -0.95 17.46
N CYS A 63 -9.00 -0.59 18.44
CA CYS A 63 -7.93 0.39 18.27
C CYS A 63 -6.86 -0.09 17.27
N SER A 64 -6.43 -1.35 17.35
CA SER A 64 -5.44 -1.90 16.43
C SER A 64 -5.98 -2.01 15.00
N LEU A 65 -7.24 -2.43 14.84
CA LEU A 65 -7.90 -2.55 13.54
C LEU A 65 -8.12 -1.18 12.89
N SER A 66 -8.57 -0.19 13.67
CA SER A 66 -8.74 1.18 13.18
C SER A 66 -7.42 1.82 12.78
N PHE A 67 -6.34 1.62 13.56
CA PHE A 67 -5.00 2.08 13.19
C PHE A 67 -4.49 1.39 11.93
N PHE A 68 -4.70 0.07 11.82
CA PHE A 68 -4.34 -0.70 10.63
C PHE A 68 -5.06 -0.18 9.38
N LEU A 69 -6.38 0.04 9.45
CA LEU A 69 -7.19 0.62 8.38
C LEU A 69 -6.69 2.02 7.98
N LEU A 70 -6.35 2.87 8.96
CA LEU A 70 -5.84 4.22 8.72
C LEU A 70 -4.50 4.19 7.97
N LEU A 71 -3.53 3.40 8.44
CA LEU A 71 -2.22 3.29 7.79
C LEU A 71 -2.35 2.70 6.38
N THR A 72 -3.25 1.74 6.21
CA THR A 72 -3.52 1.13 4.92
C THR A 72 -4.14 2.14 3.96
N ALA A 73 -5.13 2.91 4.39
CA ALA A 73 -5.70 4.00 3.60
C ALA A 73 -4.63 5.05 3.23
N LEU A 74 -3.74 5.39 4.16
CA LEU A 74 -2.63 6.31 3.91
C LEU A 74 -1.66 5.76 2.86
N SER A 75 -1.32 4.46 2.93
CA SER A 75 -0.45 3.81 1.96
C SER A 75 -1.06 3.82 0.55
N PHE A 76 -2.37 3.56 0.43
CA PHE A 76 -3.10 3.67 -0.83
C PHE A 76 -3.15 5.10 -1.36
N PHE A 77 -3.42 6.08 -0.48
CA PHE A 77 -3.45 7.48 -0.86
C PHE A 77 -2.10 7.94 -1.42
N LEU A 78 -1.01 7.54 -0.77
CA LEU A 78 0.35 7.88 -1.15
C LEU A 78 0.75 7.21 -2.48
N LEU A 79 0.39 5.93 -2.66
CA LEU A 79 0.59 5.21 -3.91
C LEU A 79 -0.23 5.82 -5.07
N PHE A 80 -1.50 6.16 -4.83
CA PHE A 80 -2.37 6.81 -5.82
C PHE A 80 -1.79 8.16 -6.24
N THR A 81 -1.36 8.96 -5.26
CA THR A 81 -0.73 10.27 -5.51
C THR A 81 0.53 10.09 -6.35
N ALA A 82 1.39 9.12 -6.03
CA ALA A 82 2.59 8.82 -6.80
C ALA A 82 2.28 8.45 -8.26
N VAL A 83 1.30 7.58 -8.49
CA VAL A 83 0.87 7.18 -9.84
C VAL A 83 0.30 8.37 -10.62
N SER A 84 -0.54 9.19 -9.99
CA SER A 84 -1.13 10.38 -10.64
C SER A 84 -0.06 11.42 -11.03
N LEU A 85 0.89 11.66 -10.14
CA LEU A 85 2.00 12.59 -10.34
C LEU A 85 2.93 12.08 -11.45
N PHE A 86 3.24 10.79 -11.43
CA PHE A 86 4.00 10.13 -12.49
C PHE A 86 3.30 10.25 -13.85
N LEU A 87 1.99 9.98 -13.94
CA LEU A 87 1.22 10.17 -15.17
C LEU A 87 1.24 11.62 -15.66
N SER A 88 1.15 12.59 -14.74
CA SER A 88 1.18 14.02 -15.10
C SER A 88 2.53 14.45 -15.67
N PHE A 89 3.63 13.92 -15.14
CA PHE A 89 4.96 14.16 -15.70
C PHE A 89 5.14 13.45 -17.04
N LEU A 90 4.60 12.25 -17.18
CA LEU A 90 4.62 11.49 -18.43
C LEU A 90 3.88 12.23 -19.54
N THR A 91 2.70 12.78 -19.26
CA THR A 91 1.92 13.55 -20.23
C THR A 91 2.61 14.86 -20.59
N LEU A 92 3.19 15.56 -19.61
CA LEU A 92 4.00 16.76 -19.86
C LEU A 92 5.20 16.44 -20.74
N HIS A 93 5.92 15.36 -20.44
CA HIS A 93 7.06 14.89 -21.22
C HIS A 93 6.63 14.57 -22.66
N CYS A 94 5.53 13.84 -22.85
CA CYS A 94 4.97 13.56 -24.17
C CYS A 94 4.56 14.84 -24.92
N CYS A 95 3.89 15.80 -24.29
CA CYS A 95 3.48 17.06 -24.92
C CYS A 95 4.70 17.90 -25.36
N LEU A 96 5.74 17.99 -24.52
CA LEU A 96 6.98 18.69 -24.87
C LEU A 96 7.74 17.97 -25.99
N PHE A 97 7.83 16.65 -25.96
CA PHE A 97 8.51 15.90 -27.01
C PHE A 97 7.79 15.99 -28.35
N LEU A 98 6.46 15.84 -28.36
CA LEU A 98 5.65 15.86 -29.56
C LEU A 98 5.64 17.26 -30.22
N SER A 99 5.73 18.31 -29.41
CA SER A 99 5.81 19.70 -29.90
C SER A 99 7.19 20.09 -30.42
N LEU A 100 8.29 19.51 -29.90
CA LEU A 100 9.65 19.81 -30.35
C LEU A 100 10.16 18.92 -31.48
N PHE A 101 9.74 17.65 -31.55
CA PHE A 101 10.27 16.67 -32.49
C PHE A 101 9.19 15.68 -32.98
N PRO A 102 8.48 16.00 -34.08
CA PRO A 102 7.40 15.16 -34.58
C PRO A 102 7.85 13.84 -35.23
N TYR A 103 9.15 13.62 -35.47
CA TYR A 103 9.66 12.51 -36.29
C TYR A 103 10.56 11.49 -35.56
N SER A 104 10.99 11.71 -34.32
CA SER A 104 12.20 11.04 -33.81
C SER A 104 12.09 10.16 -32.57
N SER A 105 10.91 9.76 -32.06
CA SER A 105 10.92 9.18 -30.71
C SER A 105 10.00 7.99 -30.42
N LEU A 106 10.15 6.91 -31.19
CA LEU A 106 9.68 5.58 -30.76
C LEU A 106 10.36 5.11 -29.46
N LEU A 107 11.63 5.49 -29.25
CA LEU A 107 12.41 5.08 -28.07
C LEU A 107 11.91 5.75 -26.78
N SER A 108 11.62 7.06 -26.80
CA SER A 108 11.07 7.76 -25.62
C SER A 108 9.63 7.32 -25.30
N LEU A 109 8.84 6.99 -26.32
CA LEU A 109 7.51 6.41 -26.17
C LEU A 109 7.57 5.00 -25.57
N SER A 110 8.54 4.19 -26.00
CA SER A 110 8.73 2.84 -25.44
C SER A 110 9.16 2.87 -23.97
N PHE A 111 10.02 3.83 -23.60
CA PHE A 111 10.46 4.04 -22.21
C PHE A 111 9.30 4.51 -21.32
N SER A 112 8.48 5.44 -21.80
CA SER A 112 7.31 5.93 -21.07
C SER A 112 6.23 4.85 -20.89
N LEU A 113 5.98 4.01 -21.90
CA LEU A 113 5.10 2.83 -21.78
C LEU A 113 5.64 1.78 -20.81
N SER A 114 6.94 1.52 -20.82
CA SER A 114 7.61 0.61 -19.87
C SER A 114 7.39 1.07 -18.42
N LEU A 115 7.53 2.37 -18.16
CA LEU A 115 7.32 2.91 -16.82
C LEU A 115 5.85 2.87 -16.39
N LEU A 116 4.93 3.17 -17.30
CA LEU A 116 3.48 3.01 -17.06
C LEU A 116 3.17 1.56 -16.67
N PHE A 117 3.67 0.58 -17.43
CA PHE A 117 3.48 -0.83 -17.14
C PHE A 117 4.02 -1.21 -15.76
N THR A 118 5.20 -0.69 -15.41
CA THR A 118 5.82 -0.93 -14.11
C THR A 118 4.96 -0.37 -12.97
N ALA A 119 4.47 0.87 -13.10
CA ALA A 119 3.60 1.50 -12.10
C ALA A 119 2.28 0.74 -11.92
N VAL A 120 1.64 0.32 -13.01
CA VAL A 120 0.40 -0.48 -12.97
C VAL A 120 0.65 -1.84 -12.33
N SER A 121 1.74 -2.52 -12.68
CA SER A 121 2.08 -3.83 -12.11
C SER A 121 2.30 -3.75 -10.60
N LEU A 122 2.93 -2.67 -10.14
CA LEU A 122 3.22 -2.46 -8.73
C LEU A 122 1.93 -2.13 -7.96
N PHE A 123 1.06 -1.30 -8.52
CA PHE A 123 -0.28 -1.05 -7.98
C PHE A 123 -1.10 -2.34 -7.84
N LEU A 124 -1.08 -3.20 -8.87
CA LEU A 124 -1.77 -4.49 -8.83
C LEU A 124 -1.21 -5.39 -7.75
N SER A 125 0.12 -5.48 -7.63
CA SER A 125 0.78 -6.29 -6.59
C SER A 125 0.39 -5.83 -5.18
N PHE A 126 0.27 -4.52 -4.97
CA PHE A 126 -0.15 -3.93 -3.71
C PHE A 126 -1.61 -4.27 -3.39
N LEU A 127 -2.49 -4.21 -4.39
CA LEU A 127 -3.89 -4.60 -4.26
C LEU A 127 -4.02 -6.08 -3.89
N THR A 128 -3.27 -6.97 -4.56
CA THR A 128 -3.27 -8.40 -4.26
C THR A 128 -2.81 -8.68 -2.84
N LEU A 129 -1.73 -8.01 -2.40
CA LEU A 129 -1.19 -8.17 -1.06
C LEU A 129 -2.17 -7.67 0.01
N HIS A 130 -2.81 -6.52 -0.21
CA HIS A 130 -3.88 -6.03 0.64
C HIS A 130 -5.06 -7.00 0.75
N CYS A 131 -5.54 -7.55 -0.37
CA CYS A 131 -6.63 -8.55 -0.37
C CYS A 131 -6.25 -9.80 0.42
N SER A 132 -5.04 -10.32 0.23
CA SER A 132 -4.55 -11.50 0.97
C SER A 132 -4.46 -11.27 2.48
N LEU A 133 -4.05 -10.07 2.88
CA LEU A 133 -3.96 -9.70 4.29
C LEU A 133 -5.35 -9.53 4.92
N LEU A 134 -6.28 -8.89 4.19
CA LEU A 134 -7.67 -8.76 4.64
C LEU A 134 -8.30 -10.15 4.86
N GLU A 135 -8.04 -11.08 3.95
CA GLU A 135 -8.53 -12.46 4.03
C GLU A 135 -7.92 -13.20 5.24
N ALA A 136 -6.62 -13.02 5.50
CA ALA A 136 -5.96 -13.58 6.68
C ALA A 136 -6.55 -13.05 8.00
N ILE A 137 -6.83 -11.74 8.08
CA ILE A 137 -7.48 -11.12 9.25
C ILE A 137 -8.91 -11.65 9.43
N LEU A 138 -9.66 -11.82 8.34
CA LEU A 138 -11.03 -12.37 8.36
C LEU A 138 -11.06 -13.84 8.81
N GLN A 139 -10.13 -14.67 8.32
CA GLN A 139 -10.02 -16.06 8.74
C GLN A 139 -9.64 -16.18 10.22
N ASN A 140 -8.69 -15.37 10.68
CA ASN A 140 -8.24 -15.38 12.07
C ASN A 140 -9.35 -14.90 13.03
N SER A 141 -10.09 -13.84 12.69
CA SER A 141 -11.24 -13.39 13.50
C SER A 141 -12.37 -14.42 13.56
N SER A 142 -12.68 -15.10 12.44
CA SER A 142 -13.67 -16.18 12.39
C SER A 142 -13.28 -17.38 13.27
N SER A 143 -11.99 -17.75 13.27
CA SER A 143 -11.49 -18.82 14.14
C SER A 143 -11.61 -18.50 15.63
N LEU A 144 -11.35 -17.25 16.00
CA LEU A 144 -11.45 -16.77 17.38
C LEU A 144 -12.91 -16.74 17.87
N ILE A 145 -13.85 -16.27 17.02
CA ILE A 145 -15.29 -16.30 17.34
C ILE A 145 -15.79 -17.73 17.54
N LYS A 146 -15.33 -18.69 16.71
CA LYS A 146 -15.66 -20.11 16.90
C LYS A 146 -15.12 -20.68 18.21
N ALA A 147 -13.91 -20.29 18.61
CA ALA A 147 -13.31 -20.71 19.87
C ALA A 147 -14.04 -20.13 21.10
N MET A 148 -14.66 -18.96 20.98
CA MET A 148 -15.44 -18.34 22.07
C MET A 148 -16.87 -18.90 22.22
N ASN A 149 -17.44 -19.49 21.16
CA ASN A 149 -18.82 -19.99 21.13
C ASN A 149 -18.95 -21.51 21.35
N GLY A 150 -17.84 -22.22 21.54
CA GLY A 150 -17.79 -23.67 21.87
C GLY A 150 -17.43 -23.88 23.33
#